data_AF-A0A1I0XLP0-F1
#
_entry.id   AF-A0A1I0XLP0-F1
#
_cell.length_a   1.000
_cell.length_b   1.000
_cell.length_c   1.000
_cell.angle_alpha   90.00
_cell.angle_beta   90.00
_cell.angle_gamma   90.00
#
_symmetry.space_group_name_H-M   'P 1'
#
loop_
_entity.id
_entity.type
_entity.pdbx_description
1 polymer ?
#
loop_
_entity_poly.entity_id
_entity_poly.type
_entity_poly.pdbx_seq_one_letter_code
_entity_poly.pdbx_strand_id
1 'polypeptide(L)'
;MNKKMIMGAVCAMACATNFAFLQPASAGFLGFGNSGIMSASEQENWARHLNKEEFGTEEPEMYSEEAREALPIVRHIQQRVCEANGIIIDANRFTDKYDYKTKIHPVQLVDDYLGAYAVGGGHFYIGMEGLRVRNLLSFNNQYDYMALEKTVAHETTHCIEGHILYKGKEHQKEVWAEEGSIKYTENLPEGGWGVYLVSQNNNNGYPEISAKIYLSFEKQTGNKVSIDSAADVMYKGPDDIYYPIVEEKSNADLAANAYFGGQMANCISKGALSLNNIRIIRNHLKNEINYKGDFLLVCESNNLPNGYRILTELYGDEATLQKKLGIAKNIVRSGDLALTPSAYKTARSAWMYKDNSVWKIWLACAIAYDFETSRTRNMLK
;
A
#
# COMPACT_ATOMS: atom_id res chain seq x y z
N MET A 1 -7.73 -49.09 -8.94
CA MET A 1 -6.30 -49.15 -8.59
C MET A 1 -6.16 -49.08 -7.06
N ASN A 2 -5.41 -49.99 -6.43
CA ASN A 2 -5.39 -50.13 -4.97
C ASN A 2 -4.57 -49.00 -4.30
N LYS A 3 -5.23 -48.09 -3.57
CA LYS A 3 -4.61 -46.91 -2.92
C LYS A 3 -3.43 -47.28 -2.01
N LYS A 4 -3.44 -48.46 -1.39
CA LYS A 4 -2.36 -48.95 -0.51
C LYS A 4 -1.07 -49.29 -1.27
N MET A 5 -1.19 -49.81 -2.50
CA MET A 5 -0.02 -50.11 -3.34
C MET A 5 0.66 -48.83 -3.85
N ILE A 6 -0.12 -47.80 -4.18
CA ILE A 6 0.40 -46.50 -4.62
C ILE A 6 1.19 -45.84 -3.48
N MET A 7 0.63 -45.83 -2.27
CA MET A 7 1.31 -45.27 -1.10
C MET A 7 2.59 -46.04 -0.75
N GLY A 8 2.56 -47.38 -0.87
CA GLY A 8 3.75 -48.22 -0.67
C GLY A 8 4.88 -47.91 -1.67
N ALA A 9 4.54 -47.71 -2.95
CA ALA A 9 5.52 -47.34 -3.97
C ALA A 9 6.08 -45.92 -3.76
N VAL A 10 5.24 -44.99 -3.30
CA VAL A 10 5.61 -43.60 -2.99
C VAL A 10 6.57 -43.55 -1.80
N CYS A 11 6.25 -44.22 -0.69
CA CYS A 11 7.15 -44.31 0.47
C CYS A 11 8.49 -44.97 0.11
N ALA A 12 8.47 -46.04 -0.69
CA ALA A 12 9.70 -46.69 -1.15
C ALA A 12 10.58 -45.75 -1.99
N MET A 13 9.97 -44.93 -2.85
CA MET A 13 10.70 -43.90 -3.61
C MET A 13 11.30 -42.83 -2.69
N ALA A 14 10.56 -42.27 -1.72
CA ALA A 14 11.13 -41.29 -0.79
C ALA A 14 12.32 -41.83 0.00
N CYS A 15 12.22 -43.07 0.50
CA CYS A 15 13.31 -43.68 1.24
C CYS A 15 14.56 -43.91 0.38
N ALA A 16 14.39 -44.18 -0.92
CA ALA A 16 15.50 -44.41 -1.84
C ALA A 16 16.18 -43.10 -2.31
N THR A 17 15.48 -41.98 -2.29
CA THR A 17 15.94 -40.72 -2.92
C THR A 17 15.95 -39.50 -1.98
N ASN A 18 15.62 -39.67 -0.69
CA ASN A 18 15.53 -38.58 0.30
C ASN A 18 14.47 -37.49 -0.04
N PHE A 19 13.32 -37.85 -0.64
CA PHE A 19 12.21 -36.91 -0.84
C PHE A 19 11.31 -36.81 0.40
N ALA A 20 10.84 -35.61 0.73
CA ALA A 20 9.73 -35.39 1.66
C ALA A 20 8.41 -35.23 0.88
N PHE A 21 7.34 -35.87 1.37
CA PHE A 21 5.99 -35.75 0.80
C PHE A 21 5.10 -34.90 1.70
N LEU A 22 4.36 -33.98 1.10
CA LEU A 22 3.22 -33.31 1.72
C LEU A 22 1.97 -33.71 0.93
N GLN A 23 1.06 -34.41 1.60
CA GLN A 23 -0.24 -34.75 1.04
C GLN A 23 -1.27 -33.78 1.65
N PRO A 24 -1.91 -32.89 0.87
CA PRO A 24 -3.08 -32.15 1.35
C PRO A 24 -4.20 -33.14 1.67
N ALA A 25 -4.93 -32.91 2.77
CA ALA A 25 -5.91 -33.84 3.32
C ALA A 25 -7.13 -34.12 2.40
N SER A 26 -7.31 -33.37 1.32
CA SER A 26 -8.36 -33.55 0.33
C SER A 26 -7.78 -33.42 -1.08
N ALA A 27 -7.95 -34.48 -1.90
CA ALA A 27 -7.60 -34.60 -3.32
C ALA A 27 -6.14 -34.96 -3.70
N GLY A 28 -5.94 -36.22 -4.08
CA GLY A 28 -5.50 -36.61 -5.43
C GLY A 28 -4.08 -36.32 -5.96
N PHE A 29 -3.29 -35.39 -5.40
CA PHE A 29 -2.00 -35.02 -5.99
C PHE A 29 -0.82 -35.36 -5.06
N LEU A 30 0.14 -36.14 -5.56
CA LEU A 30 1.43 -36.36 -4.93
C LEU A 30 2.39 -35.34 -5.50
N GLY A 31 2.66 -34.27 -4.75
CA GLY A 31 3.69 -33.30 -5.12
C GLY A 31 5.07 -33.96 -5.05
N PHE A 32 5.67 -34.23 -6.20
CA PHE A 32 7.08 -34.62 -6.29
C PHE A 32 7.96 -33.36 -6.23
N GLY A 33 7.98 -32.70 -5.07
CA GLY A 33 8.86 -31.55 -4.83
C GLY A 33 10.28 -32.02 -4.55
N ASN A 34 11.16 -32.02 -5.54
CA ASN A 34 12.61 -32.00 -5.32
C ASN A 34 12.93 -30.77 -4.45
N SER A 35 13.35 -31.00 -3.20
CA SER A 35 13.90 -29.98 -2.29
C SER A 35 13.03 -28.77 -1.92
N GLY A 36 11.71 -28.81 -2.13
CA GLY A 36 10.80 -27.73 -1.72
C GLY A 36 10.74 -26.51 -2.66
N ILE A 37 11.17 -26.63 -3.92
CA ILE A 37 11.04 -25.57 -4.93
C ILE A 37 10.48 -26.18 -6.22
N MET A 38 9.28 -25.74 -6.63
CA MET A 38 8.63 -26.16 -7.88
C MET A 38 9.35 -25.58 -9.11
N SER A 39 9.50 -26.36 -10.18
CA SER A 39 9.92 -25.84 -11.50
C SER A 39 8.92 -24.82 -12.04
N ALA A 40 9.34 -23.99 -13.02
CA ALA A 40 8.44 -23.01 -13.64
C ALA A 40 7.16 -23.67 -14.22
N SER A 41 7.31 -24.78 -14.93
CA SER A 41 6.17 -25.54 -15.47
C SER A 41 5.28 -26.12 -14.38
N GLU A 42 5.83 -26.55 -13.25
CA GLU A 42 5.04 -27.04 -12.13
C GLU A 42 4.24 -25.91 -11.47
N GLN A 43 4.84 -24.72 -11.30
CA GLN A 43 4.17 -23.55 -10.75
C GLN A 43 2.99 -23.10 -11.64
N GLU A 44 3.20 -23.04 -12.95
CA GLU A 44 2.17 -22.68 -13.94
C GLU A 44 1.02 -23.70 -14.00
N ASN A 45 1.35 -25.00 -13.96
CA ASN A 45 0.33 -26.05 -13.92
C ASN A 45 -0.43 -26.05 -12.60
N TRP A 46 0.25 -25.72 -11.50
CA TRP A 46 -0.36 -25.62 -10.19
C TRP A 46 -1.33 -24.44 -10.11
N ALA A 47 -0.99 -23.29 -10.67
CA ALA A 47 -1.89 -22.14 -10.81
C ALA A 47 -3.20 -22.53 -11.52
N ARG A 48 -3.09 -23.19 -12.68
CA ARG A 48 -4.23 -23.70 -13.45
C ARG A 48 -5.08 -24.69 -12.65
N HIS A 49 -4.44 -25.58 -11.90
CA HIS A 49 -5.13 -26.53 -11.06
C HIS A 49 -5.94 -25.84 -9.95
N LEU A 50 -5.33 -24.88 -9.24
CA LEU A 50 -6.01 -24.11 -8.19
C LEU A 50 -7.20 -23.32 -8.74
N ASN A 51 -7.02 -22.66 -9.89
CA ASN A 51 -8.12 -21.96 -10.56
C ASN A 51 -9.28 -22.91 -10.87
N LYS A 52 -8.98 -24.12 -11.34
CA LYS A 52 -10.00 -25.13 -11.66
C LYS A 52 -10.74 -25.62 -10.43
N GLU A 53 -10.06 -25.75 -9.29
CA GLU A 53 -10.71 -26.10 -8.03
C GLU A 53 -11.62 -24.99 -7.50
N GLU A 54 -11.23 -23.73 -7.67
CA GLU A 54 -11.97 -22.58 -7.14
C GLU A 54 -13.12 -22.13 -8.05
N PHE A 55 -12.88 -22.07 -9.36
CA PHE A 55 -13.81 -21.49 -10.36
C PHE A 55 -14.35 -22.51 -11.35
N GLY A 56 -13.90 -23.77 -11.31
CA GLY A 56 -14.29 -24.81 -12.26
C GLY A 56 -13.56 -24.74 -13.61
N THR A 57 -12.72 -23.73 -13.85
CA THR A 57 -11.92 -23.54 -15.07
C THR A 57 -10.45 -23.27 -14.77
N GLU A 58 -9.54 -23.69 -15.65
CA GLU A 58 -8.09 -23.51 -15.44
C GLU A 58 -7.64 -22.05 -15.65
N GLU A 59 -8.42 -21.31 -16.44
CA GLU A 59 -8.25 -19.89 -16.71
C GLU A 59 -9.61 -19.25 -16.36
N PRO A 60 -9.72 -18.54 -15.22
CA PRO A 60 -10.95 -17.85 -14.84
C PRO A 60 -11.31 -16.84 -15.91
N GLU A 61 -12.53 -16.93 -16.43
CA GLU A 61 -12.98 -16.09 -17.53
C GLU A 61 -13.65 -14.80 -17.04
N MET A 62 -13.50 -13.76 -17.84
CA MET A 62 -14.15 -12.46 -17.68
C MET A 62 -15.30 -12.36 -18.69
N TYR A 63 -16.53 -12.16 -18.21
CA TYR A 63 -17.73 -12.18 -19.04
C TYR A 63 -18.44 -10.83 -19.12
N SER A 64 -18.35 -10.02 -18.06
CA SER A 64 -19.05 -8.74 -17.97
C SER A 64 -18.37 -7.61 -18.76
N GLU A 65 -19.18 -6.71 -19.32
CA GLU A 65 -18.68 -5.50 -19.98
C GLU A 65 -17.95 -4.57 -18.99
N GLU A 66 -18.48 -4.48 -17.77
CA GLU A 66 -17.89 -3.70 -16.67
C GLU A 66 -16.46 -4.16 -16.34
N ALA A 67 -16.20 -5.47 -16.35
CA ALA A 67 -14.85 -5.98 -16.17
C ALA A 67 -13.92 -5.63 -17.35
N ARG A 68 -14.44 -5.64 -18.59
CA ARG A 68 -13.65 -5.22 -19.77
C ARG A 68 -13.28 -3.75 -19.73
N GLU A 69 -14.17 -2.90 -19.21
CA GLU A 69 -13.91 -1.46 -19.02
C GLU A 69 -12.92 -1.20 -17.88
N ALA A 70 -13.00 -1.99 -16.78
CA ALA A 70 -12.12 -1.84 -15.63
C ALA A 70 -10.69 -2.39 -15.86
N LEU A 71 -10.55 -3.47 -16.64
CA LEU A 71 -9.28 -4.19 -16.80
C LEU A 71 -8.12 -3.31 -17.31
N PRO A 72 -8.29 -2.42 -18.31
CA PRO A 72 -7.23 -1.50 -18.72
C PRO A 72 -6.73 -0.60 -17.58
N ILE A 73 -7.64 -0.12 -16.72
CA ILE A 73 -7.30 0.74 -15.59
C ILE A 73 -6.52 -0.05 -14.54
N VAL A 74 -7.00 -1.25 -14.18
CA VAL A 74 -6.32 -2.12 -13.21
C VAL A 74 -4.94 -2.56 -13.72
N ARG A 75 -4.80 -2.82 -15.02
CA ARG A 75 -3.49 -3.11 -15.65
C ARG A 75 -2.58 -1.89 -15.68
N HIS A 76 -3.11 -0.69 -15.89
CA HIS A 76 -2.32 0.54 -15.78
C HIS A 76 -1.77 0.71 -14.35
N ILE A 77 -2.59 0.45 -13.32
CA ILE A 77 -2.16 0.46 -11.92
C ILE A 77 -1.07 -0.61 -11.67
N GLN A 78 -1.24 -1.82 -12.20
CA GLN A 78 -0.22 -2.87 -12.13
C GLN A 78 1.09 -2.42 -12.78
N GLN A 79 1.03 -1.81 -13.96
CA GLN A 79 2.20 -1.27 -14.65
C GLN A 79 2.95 -0.27 -13.76
N ARG A 80 2.24 0.71 -13.18
CA ARG A 80 2.84 1.73 -12.29
C ARG A 80 3.57 1.10 -11.11
N VAL A 81 2.89 0.19 -10.39
CA VAL A 81 3.46 -0.50 -9.23
C VAL A 81 4.68 -1.33 -9.66
N CYS A 82 4.61 -2.07 -10.76
CA CYS A 82 5.69 -2.94 -11.19
C CYS A 82 6.92 -2.17 -11.70
N GLU A 83 6.71 -1.15 -12.54
CA GLU A 83 7.79 -0.33 -13.09
C GLU A 83 8.57 0.39 -12.00
N ALA A 84 7.87 0.98 -11.03
CA ALA A 84 8.49 1.65 -9.88
C ALA A 84 9.36 0.71 -9.02
N ASN A 85 9.16 -0.60 -9.14
CA ASN A 85 9.85 -1.63 -8.37
C ASN A 85 10.76 -2.53 -9.21
N GLY A 86 10.90 -2.27 -10.52
CA GLY A 86 11.69 -3.11 -11.42
C GLY A 86 11.15 -4.53 -11.58
N ILE A 87 9.84 -4.73 -11.36
CA ILE A 87 9.16 -6.00 -11.56
C ILE A 87 8.69 -6.08 -13.01
N ILE A 88 8.96 -7.19 -13.67
CA ILE A 88 8.57 -7.40 -15.07
C ILE A 88 7.16 -7.99 -15.12
N ILE A 89 6.30 -7.41 -15.94
CA ILE A 89 5.01 -8.01 -16.30
C ILE A 89 5.23 -8.85 -17.56
N ASP A 90 5.19 -10.18 -17.44
CA ASP A 90 5.44 -11.12 -18.53
C ASP A 90 4.17 -11.93 -18.82
N ALA A 91 3.68 -11.87 -20.05
CA ALA A 91 2.52 -12.67 -20.48
C ALA A 91 2.91 -14.08 -20.95
N ASN A 92 4.20 -14.36 -21.08
CA ASN A 92 4.70 -15.68 -21.45
C ASN A 92 4.80 -16.56 -20.21
N ARG A 93 4.75 -17.87 -20.43
CA ARG A 93 5.01 -18.85 -19.37
C ARG A 93 6.41 -18.66 -18.81
N PHE A 94 6.54 -18.78 -17.50
CA PHE A 94 7.84 -18.74 -16.86
C PHE A 94 8.73 -19.88 -17.36
N THR A 95 10.01 -19.58 -17.48
CA THR A 95 11.05 -20.48 -18.00
C THR A 95 12.05 -20.89 -16.93
N ASP A 96 12.22 -20.06 -15.90
CA ASP A 96 13.05 -20.34 -14.73
C ASP A 96 12.19 -20.48 -13.46
N LYS A 97 12.58 -21.40 -12.57
CA LYS A 97 11.86 -21.65 -11.31
C LYS A 97 11.86 -20.46 -10.35
N TYR A 98 12.73 -19.47 -10.55
CA TYR A 98 12.82 -18.24 -9.78
C TYR A 98 12.28 -17.02 -10.52
N ASP A 99 11.71 -17.18 -11.73
CA ASP A 99 11.13 -16.06 -12.49
C ASP A 99 10.14 -15.27 -11.62
N TYR A 100 9.33 -15.96 -10.81
CA TYR A 100 8.36 -15.34 -9.91
C TYR A 100 8.97 -14.31 -8.95
N LYS A 101 10.27 -14.36 -8.64
CA LYS A 101 10.91 -13.38 -7.74
C LYS A 101 11.10 -11.99 -8.35
N THR A 102 10.96 -11.89 -9.67
CA THR A 102 11.18 -10.65 -10.43
C THR A 102 10.14 -10.41 -11.51
N LYS A 103 9.25 -11.38 -11.74
CA LYS A 103 8.24 -11.37 -12.79
C LYS A 103 6.88 -11.76 -12.24
N ILE A 104 5.85 -11.14 -12.78
CA ILE A 104 4.45 -11.50 -12.56
C ILE A 104 3.69 -11.50 -13.89
N HIS A 105 2.56 -12.18 -13.93
CA HIS A 105 1.67 -12.16 -15.09
C HIS A 105 0.75 -10.93 -15.08
N PRO A 106 0.23 -10.51 -16.24
CA PRO A 106 -0.79 -9.47 -16.29
C PRO A 106 -2.00 -9.87 -15.44
N VAL A 107 -2.42 -8.96 -14.57
CA VAL A 107 -3.62 -9.12 -13.74
C VAL A 107 -4.84 -9.43 -14.61
N GLN A 108 -5.69 -10.33 -14.10
CA GLN A 108 -6.98 -10.66 -14.68
C GLN A 108 -8.10 -10.32 -13.69
N LEU A 109 -9.28 -10.02 -14.23
CA LEU A 109 -10.49 -9.78 -13.44
C LEU A 109 -11.39 -11.01 -13.49
N VAL A 110 -12.08 -11.29 -12.39
CA VAL A 110 -12.97 -12.45 -12.25
C VAL A 110 -14.35 -11.97 -11.83
N ASP A 111 -15.37 -12.33 -12.61
CA ASP A 111 -16.75 -12.05 -12.25
C ASP A 111 -17.20 -12.90 -11.04
N ASP A 112 -18.19 -12.40 -10.29
CA ASP A 112 -18.80 -13.09 -9.14
C ASP A 112 -17.83 -13.48 -7.99
N TYR A 113 -16.67 -12.83 -7.91
CA TYR A 113 -15.69 -13.02 -6.84
C TYR A 113 -15.51 -11.74 -5.99
N LEU A 114 -15.52 -11.88 -4.66
CA LEU A 114 -15.51 -10.75 -3.71
C LEU A 114 -14.08 -10.27 -3.34
N GLY A 115 -13.06 -11.10 -3.55
CA GLY A 115 -11.70 -10.85 -3.07
C GLY A 115 -10.69 -10.53 -4.15
N ALA A 116 -9.42 -10.56 -3.78
CA ALA A 116 -8.30 -10.76 -4.69
C ALA A 116 -7.54 -12.00 -4.21
N TYR A 117 -6.84 -12.66 -5.11
CA TYR A 117 -6.01 -13.81 -4.76
C TYR A 117 -4.84 -13.99 -5.74
N ALA A 118 -3.67 -14.26 -5.19
CA ALA A 118 -2.52 -14.77 -5.92
C ALA A 118 -2.51 -16.31 -5.93
N VAL A 119 -2.24 -16.87 -7.09
CA VAL A 119 -1.90 -18.29 -7.28
C VAL A 119 -0.44 -18.40 -7.68
N GLY A 120 0.15 -19.58 -7.52
CA GLY A 120 1.58 -19.79 -7.83
C GLY A 120 1.98 -19.34 -9.24
N GLY A 121 3.29 -19.26 -9.51
CA GLY A 121 3.78 -18.91 -10.84
C GLY A 121 3.51 -17.46 -11.27
N GLY A 122 3.37 -16.54 -10.31
CA GLY A 122 3.27 -15.10 -10.59
C GLY A 122 1.89 -14.62 -11.06
N HIS A 123 0.85 -15.45 -10.96
CA HIS A 123 -0.51 -15.09 -11.36
C HIS A 123 -1.31 -14.54 -10.18
N PHE A 124 -2.08 -13.49 -10.40
CA PHE A 124 -3.09 -13.06 -9.44
C PHE A 124 -4.31 -12.46 -10.14
N TYR A 125 -5.41 -12.47 -9.41
CA TYR A 125 -6.73 -12.15 -9.91
C TYR A 125 -7.44 -11.22 -8.94
N ILE A 126 -8.25 -10.30 -9.47
CA ILE A 126 -9.08 -9.38 -8.68
C ILE A 126 -10.56 -9.62 -9.03
N GLY A 127 -11.38 -9.80 -8.01
CA GLY A 127 -12.80 -10.06 -8.15
C GLY A 127 -13.63 -8.81 -8.35
N MET A 128 -14.51 -8.84 -9.35
CA MET A 128 -15.39 -7.72 -9.71
C MET A 128 -16.39 -7.38 -8.62
N GLU A 129 -16.90 -8.39 -7.88
CA GLU A 129 -17.86 -8.15 -6.80
C GLU A 129 -17.21 -7.37 -5.65
N GLY A 130 -15.92 -7.64 -5.38
CA GLY A 130 -15.13 -6.87 -4.42
C GLY A 130 -15.02 -5.40 -4.81
N LEU A 131 -14.80 -5.13 -6.10
CA LEU A 131 -14.72 -3.77 -6.62
C LEU A 131 -16.07 -3.05 -6.54
N ARG A 132 -17.19 -3.74 -6.82
CA ARG A 132 -18.55 -3.19 -6.70
C ARG A 132 -18.90 -2.80 -5.27
N VAL A 133 -18.76 -3.74 -4.34
CA VAL A 133 -19.13 -3.55 -2.93
C VAL A 133 -18.34 -2.40 -2.30
N ARG A 134 -17.11 -2.16 -2.78
CA ARG A 134 -16.22 -1.09 -2.31
C ARG A 134 -16.34 0.20 -3.13
N ASN A 135 -17.22 0.25 -4.13
CA ASN A 135 -17.42 1.38 -5.04
C ASN A 135 -16.14 1.83 -5.78
N LEU A 136 -15.22 0.91 -6.05
CA LEU A 136 -13.93 1.18 -6.70
C LEU A 136 -13.98 1.12 -8.22
N LEU A 137 -15.12 0.72 -8.81
CA LEU A 137 -15.31 0.66 -10.26
C LEU A 137 -15.56 2.02 -10.90
N SER A 138 -15.86 3.02 -10.09
CA SER A 138 -16.14 4.36 -10.60
C SER A 138 -14.86 5.13 -10.95
N PHE A 139 -13.73 4.77 -10.33
CA PHE A 139 -12.43 5.43 -10.50
C PHE A 139 -12.54 6.97 -10.41
N ASN A 140 -13.51 7.46 -9.64
CA ASN A 140 -13.97 8.85 -9.65
C ASN A 140 -13.01 9.82 -8.96
N ASN A 141 -12.08 9.28 -8.18
CA ASN A 141 -11.10 10.06 -7.44
C ASN A 141 -9.81 9.24 -7.20
N GLN A 142 -8.75 9.94 -6.83
CA GLN A 142 -7.44 9.37 -6.60
C GLN A 142 -7.37 8.34 -5.47
N TYR A 143 -8.24 8.42 -4.47
CA TYR A 143 -8.23 7.47 -3.35
C TYR A 143 -8.76 6.09 -3.77
N ASP A 144 -9.63 6.03 -4.78
CA ASP A 144 -10.07 4.76 -5.39
C ASP A 144 -8.88 4.08 -6.11
N TYR A 145 -8.08 4.85 -6.86
CA TYR A 145 -6.84 4.39 -7.48
C TYR A 145 -5.84 3.88 -6.44
N MET A 146 -5.62 4.64 -5.38
CA MET A 146 -4.72 4.29 -4.28
C MET A 146 -5.14 2.99 -3.57
N ALA A 147 -6.43 2.79 -3.32
CA ALA A 147 -6.93 1.56 -2.71
C ALA A 147 -6.65 0.32 -3.61
N LEU A 148 -6.73 0.50 -4.93
CA LEU A 148 -6.36 -0.54 -5.90
C LEU A 148 -4.85 -0.72 -6.02
N GLU A 149 -4.05 0.34 -5.98
CA GLU A 149 -2.58 0.27 -5.92
C GLU A 149 -2.13 -0.59 -4.74
N LYS A 150 -2.72 -0.40 -3.55
CA LYS A 150 -2.47 -1.26 -2.38
C LYS A 150 -2.79 -2.72 -2.69
N THR A 151 -3.96 -2.98 -3.27
CA THR A 151 -4.43 -4.34 -3.56
C THR A 151 -3.49 -5.03 -4.55
N VAL A 152 -3.13 -4.35 -5.64
CA VAL A 152 -2.17 -4.87 -6.62
C VAL A 152 -0.80 -5.11 -6.00
N ALA A 153 -0.31 -4.19 -5.17
CA ALA A 153 0.97 -4.35 -4.47
C ALA A 153 0.96 -5.51 -3.46
N HIS A 154 -0.16 -5.72 -2.77
CA HIS A 154 -0.38 -6.83 -1.85
C HIS A 154 -0.31 -8.17 -2.59
N GLU A 155 -1.09 -8.34 -3.66
CA GLU A 155 -1.06 -9.58 -4.46
C GLU A 155 0.28 -9.79 -5.17
N THR A 156 0.91 -8.71 -5.64
CA THR A 156 2.27 -8.76 -6.19
C THR A 156 3.25 -9.29 -5.14
N THR A 157 3.09 -8.93 -3.86
CA THR A 157 3.92 -9.49 -2.78
C THR A 157 3.70 -10.98 -2.64
N HIS A 158 2.45 -11.44 -2.66
CA HIS A 158 2.17 -12.88 -2.63
C HIS A 158 2.84 -13.61 -3.79
N CYS A 159 2.77 -13.07 -5.00
CA CYS A 159 3.45 -13.63 -6.17
C CYS A 159 4.97 -13.67 -6.00
N ILE A 160 5.61 -12.54 -5.67
CA ILE A 160 7.07 -12.40 -5.60
C ILE A 160 7.68 -13.24 -4.47
N GLU A 161 6.99 -13.34 -3.34
CA GLU A 161 7.45 -14.14 -2.20
C GLU A 161 7.06 -15.63 -2.32
N GLY A 162 6.33 -16.01 -3.38
CA GLY A 162 5.88 -17.39 -3.60
C GLY A 162 4.82 -17.84 -2.59
N HIS A 163 4.07 -16.90 -2.02
CA HIS A 163 2.95 -17.19 -1.13
C HIS A 163 1.77 -17.67 -1.97
N ILE A 164 1.55 -18.98 -1.97
CA ILE A 164 0.33 -19.56 -2.52
C ILE A 164 -0.76 -19.41 -1.46
N LEU A 165 -1.81 -18.65 -1.77
CA LEU A 165 -3.01 -18.58 -0.92
C LEU A 165 -3.79 -19.89 -1.06
N TYR A 166 -3.64 -20.79 -0.09
CA TYR A 166 -4.52 -21.95 0.06
C TYR A 166 -5.68 -21.57 0.99
N LYS A 167 -6.86 -22.17 0.82
CA LYS A 167 -7.97 -22.07 1.78
C LYS A 167 -7.47 -22.49 3.17
N GLY A 168 -7.08 -21.49 3.96
CA GLY A 168 -6.26 -21.65 5.16
C GLY A 168 -5.38 -20.42 5.34
N LYS A 169 -5.98 -19.36 5.90
CA LYS A 169 -5.35 -18.06 6.20
C LYS A 169 -4.08 -18.25 7.04
N GLU A 170 -2.93 -18.40 6.39
CA GLU A 170 -1.65 -18.34 7.08
C GLU A 170 -1.40 -16.87 7.42
N HIS A 171 -1.87 -16.47 8.60
CA HIS A 171 -1.81 -15.11 9.13
C HIS A 171 -0.44 -14.43 8.92
N GLN A 172 0.66 -15.18 8.93
CA GLN A 172 2.01 -14.64 8.68
C GLN A 172 2.25 -14.23 7.22
N LYS A 173 1.74 -14.98 6.24
CA LYS A 173 1.87 -14.64 4.80
C LYS A 173 1.08 -13.38 4.47
N GLU A 174 -0.09 -13.21 5.08
CA GLU A 174 -0.90 -12.00 4.98
C GLU A 174 -0.20 -10.79 5.59
N VAL A 175 0.42 -10.94 6.78
CA VAL A 175 1.25 -9.88 7.38
C VAL A 175 2.36 -9.47 6.42
N TRP A 176 3.08 -10.43 5.82
CA TRP A 176 4.14 -10.13 4.86
C TRP A 176 3.62 -9.45 3.60
N ALA A 177 2.45 -9.84 3.09
CA ALA A 177 1.84 -9.18 1.95
C ALA A 177 1.36 -7.76 2.28
N GLU A 178 0.88 -7.50 3.50
CA GLU A 178 0.59 -6.15 3.96
C GLU A 178 1.85 -5.28 4.07
N GLU A 179 2.94 -5.80 4.66
CA GLU A 179 4.23 -5.11 4.70
C GLU A 179 4.79 -4.85 3.29
N GLY A 180 4.65 -5.82 2.38
CA GLY A 180 5.05 -5.70 0.99
C GLY A 180 4.22 -4.69 0.20
N SER A 181 2.92 -4.57 0.49
CA SER A 181 2.06 -3.56 -0.12
C SER A 181 2.53 -2.13 0.18
N ILE A 182 2.99 -1.88 1.41
CA ILE A 182 3.60 -0.59 1.81
C ILE A 182 4.93 -0.42 1.08
N LYS A 183 5.80 -1.43 1.11
CA LYS A 183 7.12 -1.39 0.46
C LYS A 183 7.03 -1.09 -1.04
N TYR A 184 6.17 -1.80 -1.77
CA TYR A 184 6.07 -1.64 -3.22
C TYR A 184 5.38 -0.34 -3.61
N THR A 185 4.37 0.11 -2.85
CA THR A 185 3.78 1.44 -3.10
C THR A 185 4.70 2.57 -2.65
N GLU A 186 5.66 2.35 -1.75
CA GLU A 186 6.60 3.38 -1.29
C GLU A 186 7.48 3.94 -2.43
N ASN A 187 7.65 3.22 -3.53
CA ASN A 187 8.34 3.69 -4.73
C ASN A 187 7.44 4.51 -5.68
N LEU A 188 6.20 4.84 -5.29
CA LEU A 188 5.34 5.80 -5.97
C LEU A 188 5.22 7.11 -5.17
N PRO A 189 5.35 8.31 -5.78
CA PRO A 189 5.21 9.63 -5.13
C PRO A 189 4.05 9.75 -4.15
N GLU A 190 2.92 9.18 -4.54
CA GLU A 190 1.64 9.12 -3.85
C GLU A 190 1.48 7.92 -2.92
N GLY A 191 2.40 6.95 -2.96
CA GLY A 191 2.24 5.66 -2.30
C GLY A 191 2.80 5.55 -0.89
N GLY A 192 3.02 4.31 -0.43
CA GLY A 192 3.51 3.99 0.90
C GLY A 192 2.39 4.05 1.96
N TRP A 193 2.70 4.61 3.13
CA TRP A 193 1.76 4.63 4.26
C TRP A 193 0.48 5.43 3.98
N GLY A 194 0.52 6.46 3.14
CA GLY A 194 -0.69 7.20 2.74
C GLY A 194 -1.70 6.30 2.02
N VAL A 195 -1.24 5.55 1.01
CA VAL A 195 -2.03 4.55 0.28
C VAL A 195 -2.53 3.45 1.21
N TYR A 196 -1.68 2.94 2.10
CA TYR A 196 -2.06 1.89 3.04
C TYR A 196 -3.22 2.33 3.93
N LEU A 197 -3.12 3.49 4.58
CA LEU A 197 -4.18 3.99 5.46
C LEU A 197 -5.47 4.34 4.72
N VAL A 198 -5.38 4.91 3.50
CA VAL A 198 -6.55 5.11 2.63
C VAL A 198 -7.28 3.79 2.36
N SER A 199 -6.53 2.73 2.04
CA SER A 199 -7.11 1.42 1.80
C SER A 199 -7.75 0.82 3.06
N GLN A 200 -7.15 1.02 4.24
CA GLN A 200 -7.70 0.51 5.51
C GLN A 200 -9.00 1.22 5.90
N ASN A 201 -9.16 2.51 5.57
CA ASN A 201 -10.42 3.23 5.73
C ASN A 201 -11.58 2.64 4.91
N ASN A 202 -11.28 1.87 3.86
CA ASN A 202 -12.26 1.19 3.01
C ASN A 202 -12.51 -0.28 3.43
N ASN A 203 -12.23 -0.65 4.69
CA ASN A 203 -12.38 -2.01 5.22
C ASN A 203 -11.57 -3.09 4.47
N ASN A 204 -10.42 -2.71 3.89
CA ASN A 204 -9.59 -3.61 3.09
C ASN A 204 -8.38 -4.16 3.88
N GLY A 205 -8.66 -4.80 5.03
CA GLY A 205 -7.64 -5.44 5.86
C GLY A 205 -8.21 -6.28 7.01
N TYR A 206 -7.36 -7.14 7.56
CA TYR A 206 -7.67 -7.91 8.77
C TYR A 206 -7.30 -7.09 10.02
N PRO A 207 -8.25 -6.79 10.94
CA PRO A 207 -7.99 -5.86 12.06
C PRO A 207 -6.77 -6.22 12.92
N GLU A 208 -6.58 -7.51 13.19
CA GLU A 208 -5.44 -8.04 13.95
C GLU A 208 -4.08 -7.85 13.25
N ILE A 209 -4.07 -7.90 11.92
CA ILE A 209 -2.87 -7.65 11.11
C ILE A 209 -2.61 -6.14 11.07
N SER A 210 -3.65 -5.34 10.80
CA SER A 210 -3.54 -3.88 10.76
C SER A 210 -2.97 -3.31 12.07
N ALA A 211 -3.42 -3.81 13.23
CA ALA A 211 -2.87 -3.40 14.53
C ALA A 211 -1.36 -3.69 14.67
N LYS A 212 -0.88 -4.85 14.23
CA LYS A 212 0.55 -5.19 14.26
C LYS A 212 1.36 -4.29 13.33
N ILE A 213 0.83 -4.02 12.13
CA ILE A 213 1.45 -3.16 11.13
C ILE A 213 1.56 -1.72 11.65
N TYR A 214 0.50 -1.20 12.29
CA TYR A 214 0.52 0.12 12.94
C TYR A 214 1.59 0.19 14.04
N LEU A 215 1.64 -0.77 14.96
CA LEU A 215 2.69 -0.81 16.00
C LEU A 215 4.11 -0.88 15.42
N SER A 216 4.31 -1.57 14.30
CA SER A 216 5.59 -1.59 13.58
C SER A 216 5.96 -0.21 13.07
N PHE A 217 4.99 0.51 12.51
CA PHE A 217 5.18 1.87 12.00
C PHE A 217 5.50 2.89 13.09
N GLU A 218 4.76 2.86 14.20
CA GLU A 218 5.00 3.76 15.33
C GLU A 218 6.46 3.67 15.79
N LYS A 219 7.00 2.45 15.88
CA LYS A 219 8.41 2.20 16.19
C LYS A 219 9.36 2.78 15.14
N GLN A 220 9.03 2.67 13.84
CA GLN A 220 9.85 3.25 12.76
C GLN A 220 9.91 4.79 12.83
N THR A 221 8.88 5.43 13.40
CA THR A 221 8.90 6.89 13.66
C THR A 221 9.58 7.27 14.97
N GLY A 222 10.14 6.32 15.72
CA GLY A 222 10.66 6.57 17.07
C GLY A 222 9.55 6.93 18.07
N ASN A 223 8.34 6.39 17.86
CA ASN A 223 7.11 6.70 18.61
C ASN A 223 6.74 8.19 18.55
N LYS A 224 7.13 8.89 17.47
CA LYS A 224 6.69 10.25 17.18
C LYS A 224 5.33 10.29 16.51
N VAL A 225 4.91 9.18 15.90
CA VAL A 225 3.55 9.02 15.37
C VAL A 225 2.91 7.84 16.06
N SER A 226 1.63 8.00 16.40
CA SER A 226 0.75 6.91 16.82
C SER A 226 -0.44 6.78 15.87
N ILE A 227 -0.88 5.53 15.62
CA ILE A 227 -2.01 5.20 14.76
C ILE A 227 -2.95 4.27 15.52
N ASP A 228 -4.03 4.83 16.06
CA ASP A 228 -5.12 4.06 16.67
C ASP A 228 -6.06 3.50 15.60
N SER A 229 -6.30 4.28 14.54
CA SER A 229 -7.07 3.91 13.36
C SER A 229 -6.56 4.68 12.14
N ALA A 230 -6.99 4.31 10.92
CA ALA A 230 -6.63 5.10 9.74
C ALA A 230 -7.21 6.54 9.76
N ALA A 231 -8.25 6.80 10.56
CA ALA A 231 -8.75 8.14 10.85
C ALA A 231 -7.97 8.84 11.99
N ASP A 232 -7.33 8.09 12.88
CA ASP A 232 -6.69 8.58 14.10
C ASP A 232 -5.16 8.47 14.03
N VAL A 233 -4.57 9.29 13.16
CA VAL A 233 -3.10 9.45 13.09
C VAL A 233 -2.69 10.65 13.93
N MET A 234 -1.87 10.40 14.96
CA MET A 234 -1.45 11.39 15.95
C MET A 234 0.06 11.61 15.92
N TYR A 235 0.52 12.86 16.07
CA TYR A 235 1.92 13.24 16.19
C TYR A 235 2.26 13.63 17.63
N LYS A 236 3.33 13.09 18.18
CA LYS A 236 3.84 13.41 19.52
C LYS A 236 4.74 14.65 19.47
N GLY A 237 4.18 15.77 19.93
CA GLY A 237 4.86 17.07 19.96
C GLY A 237 6.03 17.16 20.96
N PRO A 238 6.65 18.35 21.06
CA PRO A 238 7.80 18.59 21.94
C PRO A 238 7.44 18.59 23.43
N ASP A 239 6.16 18.72 23.76
CA ASP A 239 5.58 18.67 25.10
C ASP A 239 5.09 17.26 25.48
N ASP A 240 5.47 16.25 24.69
CA ASP A 240 5.03 14.86 24.81
C ASP A 240 3.52 14.64 24.67
N ILE A 241 2.77 15.64 24.18
CA ILE A 241 1.33 15.54 23.89
C ILE A 241 1.12 15.05 22.46
N TYR A 242 0.10 14.21 22.27
CA TYR A 242 -0.33 13.75 20.96
C TYR A 242 -1.29 14.74 20.31
N TYR A 243 -0.95 15.17 19.10
CA TYR A 243 -1.71 16.10 18.26
C TYR A 243 -2.26 15.37 17.04
N PRO A 244 -3.53 15.58 16.66
CA PRO A 244 -4.05 15.00 15.43
C PRO A 244 -3.27 15.50 14.21
N ILE A 245 -2.76 14.57 13.39
CA ILE A 245 -2.29 14.91 12.03
C ILE A 245 -3.50 14.99 11.08
N VAL A 246 -4.57 14.31 11.44
CA VAL A 246 -5.84 14.19 10.74
C VAL A 246 -6.94 14.88 11.55
N GLU A 247 -7.85 15.61 10.89
CA GLU A 247 -9.07 16.10 11.55
C GLU A 247 -10.33 15.77 10.75
N GLU A 248 -11.22 14.98 11.36
CA GLU A 248 -12.51 14.61 10.79
C GLU A 248 -13.40 15.84 10.53
N LYS A 249 -13.66 16.11 9.24
CA LYS A 249 -14.82 16.86 8.77
C LYS A 249 -15.65 15.94 7.89
N SER A 250 -16.74 15.41 8.45
CA SER A 250 -17.66 14.49 7.77
C SER A 250 -16.99 13.20 7.23
N ASN A 251 -17.79 12.16 7.00
CA ASN A 251 -17.27 10.92 6.42
C ASN A 251 -16.61 11.12 5.04
N ALA A 252 -16.87 12.24 4.36
CA ALA A 252 -16.36 12.52 3.01
C ALA A 252 -14.86 12.84 2.97
N ASP A 253 -14.25 13.36 4.05
CA ASP A 253 -12.83 13.76 4.05
C ASP A 253 -11.89 12.70 4.63
N LEU A 254 -12.41 11.55 5.10
CA LEU A 254 -11.65 10.51 5.81
C LEU A 254 -10.45 9.98 5.01
N ALA A 255 -10.62 9.72 3.71
CA ALA A 255 -9.54 9.22 2.86
C ALA A 255 -8.44 10.27 2.66
N ALA A 256 -8.80 11.52 2.35
CA ALA A 256 -7.84 12.62 2.15
C ALA A 256 -7.00 12.93 3.39
N ASN A 257 -7.62 12.72 4.54
CA ASN A 257 -7.03 12.88 5.84
C ASN A 257 -6.07 11.73 6.18
N ALA A 258 -6.55 10.49 6.13
CA ALA A 258 -5.71 9.30 6.33
C ALA A 258 -4.47 9.32 5.43
N TYR A 259 -4.67 9.74 4.17
CA TYR A 259 -3.61 9.97 3.22
C TYR A 259 -2.56 10.97 3.74
N PHE A 260 -2.99 12.18 4.12
CA PHE A 260 -2.07 13.21 4.63
C PHE A 260 -1.33 12.76 5.89
N GLY A 261 -2.03 12.14 6.83
CA GLY A 261 -1.45 11.57 8.05
C GLY A 261 -0.39 10.51 7.76
N GLY A 262 -0.73 9.53 6.91
CA GLY A 262 0.18 8.46 6.50
C GLY A 262 1.42 8.99 5.78
N GLN A 263 1.26 9.99 4.89
CA GLN A 263 2.38 10.58 4.16
C GLN A 263 3.33 11.39 5.06
N MET A 264 2.78 12.18 5.98
CA MET A 264 3.58 12.90 6.98
C MET A 264 4.38 11.92 7.84
N ALA A 265 3.73 10.86 8.31
CA ALA A 265 4.38 9.85 9.12
C ALA A 265 5.44 9.05 8.36
N ASN A 266 5.23 8.79 7.06
CA ASN A 266 6.23 8.16 6.20
C ASN A 266 7.48 9.06 6.07
N CYS A 267 7.29 10.37 5.89
CA CYS A 267 8.41 11.30 5.84
C CYS A 267 9.19 11.35 7.17
N ILE A 268 8.53 11.14 8.30
CA ILE A 268 9.15 11.04 9.63
C ILE A 268 9.95 9.75 9.75
N SER A 269 9.39 8.59 9.37
CA SER A 269 10.06 7.29 9.48
C SER A 269 11.35 7.22 8.65
N LYS A 270 11.42 7.95 7.53
CA LYS A 270 12.62 8.08 6.69
C LYS A 270 13.57 9.21 7.12
N GLY A 271 13.24 9.94 8.19
CA GLY A 271 14.01 11.11 8.60
C GLY A 271 14.13 12.17 7.49
N ALA A 272 13.12 12.26 6.62
CA ALA A 272 13.07 13.16 5.47
C ALA A 272 12.43 14.50 5.81
N LEU A 273 11.57 14.54 6.83
CA LEU A 273 10.80 15.72 7.16
C LEU A 273 11.71 16.84 7.71
N SER A 274 11.68 18.01 7.06
CA SER A 274 12.32 19.25 7.49
C SER A 274 11.57 20.43 6.87
N LEU A 275 11.61 21.59 7.52
CA LEU A 275 10.92 22.77 7.02
C LEU A 275 11.44 23.22 5.63
N ASN A 276 12.71 22.95 5.33
CA ASN A 276 13.30 23.26 4.02
C ASN A 276 12.82 22.32 2.90
N ASN A 277 12.34 21.14 3.27
CA ASN A 277 11.91 20.09 2.35
C ASN A 277 10.44 20.22 1.94
N ILE A 278 9.64 21.02 2.67
CA ILE A 278 8.24 21.27 2.30
C ILE A 278 8.16 22.22 1.10
N ARG A 279 7.57 21.77 -0.01
CA ARG A 279 7.41 22.53 -1.26
C ARG A 279 6.00 22.41 -1.83
N ILE A 280 5.67 23.34 -2.71
CA ILE A 280 4.47 23.25 -3.55
C ILE A 280 4.94 23.13 -4.99
N ILE A 281 4.45 22.10 -5.67
CA ILE A 281 4.75 21.80 -7.08
C ILE A 281 3.44 21.69 -7.88
N ARG A 282 3.54 21.77 -9.20
CA ARG A 282 2.39 21.51 -10.09
C ARG A 282 2.00 20.04 -10.07
N ASN A 283 0.70 19.76 -10.10
CA ASN A 283 0.20 18.40 -10.12
C ASN A 283 0.39 17.75 -11.49
N HIS A 284 1.29 16.77 -11.57
CA HIS A 284 1.53 15.95 -12.75
C HIS A 284 0.72 14.65 -12.76
N LEU A 285 0.03 14.32 -11.65
CA LEU A 285 -0.77 13.10 -11.50
C LEU A 285 -2.25 13.27 -11.86
N LYS A 286 -2.65 14.47 -12.30
CA LYS A 286 -4.05 14.80 -12.59
C LYS A 286 -4.70 13.87 -13.62
N ASN A 287 -3.96 13.53 -14.67
CA ASN A 287 -4.42 12.64 -15.73
C ASN A 287 -4.00 11.18 -15.53
N GLU A 288 -3.12 10.92 -14.56
CA GLU A 288 -2.55 9.59 -14.30
C GLU A 288 -3.43 8.78 -13.35
N ILE A 289 -3.89 9.40 -12.26
CA ILE A 289 -4.68 8.74 -11.21
C ILE A 289 -5.88 9.60 -10.76
N ASN A 290 -6.40 10.45 -11.66
CA ASN A 290 -7.54 11.34 -11.38
C ASN A 290 -7.35 12.24 -10.13
N TYR A 291 -6.12 12.70 -9.91
CA TYR A 291 -5.77 13.58 -8.79
C TYR A 291 -6.32 14.99 -9.01
N LYS A 292 -7.30 15.43 -8.20
CA LYS A 292 -8.18 16.57 -8.53
C LYS A 292 -7.52 17.95 -8.42
N GLY A 293 -6.67 18.20 -7.42
CA GLY A 293 -6.04 19.50 -7.19
C GLY A 293 -5.07 19.91 -8.29
N ASP A 294 -4.82 21.22 -8.44
CA ASP A 294 -3.90 21.73 -9.45
C ASP A 294 -2.44 21.74 -8.96
N PHE A 295 -2.26 21.72 -7.65
CA PHE A 295 -0.97 21.77 -6.98
C PHE A 295 -0.84 20.67 -5.93
N LEU A 296 0.40 20.30 -5.62
CA LEU A 296 0.73 19.29 -4.64
C LEU A 296 1.60 19.92 -3.55
N LEU A 297 1.24 19.71 -2.29
CA LEU A 297 2.15 19.90 -1.18
C LEU A 297 3.03 18.65 -1.08
N VAL A 298 4.35 18.83 -1.12
CA VAL A 298 5.30 17.73 -1.11
C VAL A 298 6.36 17.89 -0.03
N CYS A 299 6.92 16.78 0.41
CA CYS A 299 8.17 16.73 1.17
C CYS A 299 9.27 16.17 0.25
N GLU A 300 10.25 16.99 -0.12
CA GLU A 300 11.38 16.62 -0.98
C GLU A 300 12.60 16.22 -0.16
N SER A 301 13.17 15.04 -0.39
CA SER A 301 14.37 14.59 0.30
C SER A 301 15.03 13.42 -0.42
N ASN A 302 16.36 13.39 -0.43
CA ASN A 302 17.15 12.24 -0.90
C ASN A 302 16.98 10.99 -0.03
N ASN A 303 16.41 11.12 1.17
CA ASN A 303 16.09 9.98 2.03
C ASN A 303 14.80 9.27 1.60
N LEU A 304 14.05 9.82 0.64
CA LEU A 304 12.83 9.24 0.09
C LEU A 304 13.18 8.51 -1.22
N PRO A 305 12.64 7.31 -1.47
CA PRO A 305 13.02 6.51 -2.66
C PRO A 305 12.89 7.23 -4.00
N ASN A 306 11.95 8.17 -4.12
CA ASN A 306 11.69 8.89 -5.37
C ASN A 306 12.13 10.37 -5.30
N GLY A 307 12.89 10.75 -4.27
CA GLY A 307 13.27 12.13 -4.01
C GLY A 307 12.17 13.02 -3.42
N TYR A 308 10.91 12.60 -3.41
CA TYR A 308 9.82 13.33 -2.74
C TYR A 308 8.63 12.42 -2.38
N ARG A 309 7.75 12.93 -1.50
CA ARG A 309 6.43 12.37 -1.19
C ARG A 309 5.35 13.43 -1.30
N ILE A 310 4.22 13.06 -1.87
CA ILE A 310 3.05 13.92 -1.99
C ILE A 310 2.27 13.86 -0.68
N LEU A 311 2.27 14.96 0.08
CA LEU A 311 1.57 15.05 1.35
C LEU A 311 0.06 15.23 1.11
N THR A 312 -0.32 16.14 0.22
CA THR A 312 -1.73 16.37 -0.13
C THR A 312 -1.87 17.20 -1.40
N GLU A 313 -3.06 17.21 -1.98
CA GLU A 313 -3.44 18.16 -3.03
C GLU A 313 -3.82 19.53 -2.48
N LEU A 314 -3.63 20.54 -3.30
CA LEU A 314 -3.98 21.93 -3.03
C LEU A 314 -4.76 22.50 -4.23
N TYR A 315 -5.69 23.40 -3.92
CA TYR A 315 -6.54 24.08 -4.90
C TYR A 315 -6.29 25.59 -4.86
N GLY A 316 -6.46 26.25 -6.01
CA GLY A 316 -6.29 27.70 -6.15
C GLY A 316 -5.06 28.08 -6.98
N ASP A 317 -4.62 29.33 -6.86
CA ASP A 317 -3.51 29.86 -7.67
C ASP A 317 -2.13 29.64 -7.02
N GLU A 318 -1.12 29.40 -7.87
CA GLU A 318 0.26 29.12 -7.46
C GLU A 318 0.83 30.22 -6.55
N ALA A 319 0.64 31.49 -6.92
CA ALA A 319 1.24 32.62 -6.21
C ALA A 319 0.69 32.74 -4.77
N THR A 320 -0.63 32.60 -4.60
CA THR A 320 -1.28 32.59 -3.29
C THR A 320 -0.83 31.41 -2.45
N LEU A 321 -0.75 30.21 -3.04
CA LEU A 321 -0.29 29.01 -2.35
C LEU A 321 1.18 29.13 -1.89
N GLN A 322 2.06 29.62 -2.75
CA GLN A 322 3.47 29.87 -2.40
C GLN A 322 3.60 30.94 -1.30
N LYS A 323 2.80 32.02 -1.38
CA LYS A 323 2.74 33.05 -0.34
C LYS A 323 2.28 32.46 1.00
N LYS A 324 1.23 31.63 1.01
CA LYS A 324 0.72 30.93 2.19
C LYS A 324 1.80 30.03 2.80
N LEU A 325 2.54 29.28 1.98
CA LEU A 325 3.67 28.47 2.44
C LEU A 325 4.76 29.33 3.09
N GLY A 326 5.16 30.44 2.45
CA GLY A 326 6.17 31.36 3.00
C GLY A 326 5.76 31.94 4.36
N ILE A 327 4.50 32.36 4.49
CA ILE A 327 3.94 32.84 5.76
C ILE A 327 3.98 31.74 6.82
N ALA A 328 3.52 30.52 6.50
CA ALA A 328 3.54 29.40 7.44
C ALA A 328 4.95 29.07 7.95
N LYS A 329 5.94 29.01 7.05
CA LYS A 329 7.34 28.77 7.42
C LYS A 329 7.89 29.86 8.35
N ASN A 330 7.57 31.13 8.08
CA ASN A 330 8.03 32.25 8.90
C ASN A 330 7.42 32.23 10.30
N ILE A 331 6.10 32.00 10.40
CA ILE A 331 5.39 31.96 11.69
C ILE A 331 5.88 30.80 12.57
N VAL A 332 6.15 29.64 11.98
CA VAL A 332 6.65 28.49 12.74
C VAL A 332 8.10 28.75 13.22
N ARG A 333 8.94 29.37 12.39
CA ARG A 333 10.33 29.73 12.75
C ARG A 333 10.42 30.79 13.85
N SER A 334 9.51 31.77 13.86
CA SER A 334 9.50 32.81 14.90
C SER A 334 9.05 32.29 16.26
N GLY A 335 8.49 31.07 16.32
CA GLY A 335 7.94 30.48 17.54
C GLY A 335 6.51 30.90 17.85
N ASP A 336 5.93 31.83 17.08
CA ASP A 336 4.59 32.39 17.32
C ASP A 336 3.48 31.34 17.20
N LEU A 337 3.68 30.31 16.36
CA LEU A 337 2.83 29.11 16.30
C LEU A 337 3.65 27.82 16.18
N ALA A 338 4.69 27.65 17.02
CA ALA A 338 5.29 26.33 17.21
C ALA A 338 4.23 25.34 17.74
N LEU A 339 4.35 24.05 17.41
CA LEU A 339 3.37 23.02 17.78
C LEU A 339 3.23 22.90 19.31
N THR A 340 2.24 23.60 19.87
CA THR A 340 1.88 23.66 21.30
C THR A 340 0.36 23.59 21.40
N PRO A 341 -0.25 23.27 22.56
CA PRO A 341 -1.70 23.10 22.65
C PRO A 341 -2.46 24.38 22.28
N SER A 342 -1.94 25.53 22.73
CA SER A 342 -2.52 26.85 22.42
C SER A 342 -2.36 27.22 20.94
N ALA A 343 -1.15 27.06 20.38
CA ALA A 343 -0.91 27.38 18.97
C ALA A 343 -1.69 26.45 18.04
N TYR A 344 -1.76 25.16 18.36
CA TYR A 344 -2.56 24.18 17.62
C TYR A 344 -4.03 24.58 17.63
N LYS A 345 -4.61 24.87 18.80
CA LYS A 345 -6.02 25.32 18.90
C LYS A 345 -6.27 26.64 18.17
N THR A 346 -5.38 27.62 18.31
CA THR A 346 -5.51 28.94 17.66
C THR A 346 -5.35 28.84 16.14
N ALA A 347 -4.32 28.15 15.65
CA ALA A 347 -4.11 27.91 14.22
C ALA A 347 -5.29 27.13 13.63
N ARG A 348 -5.76 26.09 14.34
CA ARG A 348 -6.94 25.30 13.98
C ARG A 348 -8.16 26.21 13.81
N SER A 349 -8.52 27.00 14.83
CA SER A 349 -9.67 27.91 14.76
C SER A 349 -9.51 29.04 13.75
N ALA A 350 -8.30 29.52 13.48
CA ALA A 350 -8.09 30.61 12.54
C ALA A 350 -8.04 30.14 11.08
N TRP A 351 -7.48 28.95 10.82
CA TRP A 351 -7.12 28.51 9.47
C TRP A 351 -8.11 27.49 8.91
N MET A 352 -8.65 26.59 9.73
CA MET A 352 -9.67 25.62 9.29
C MET A 352 -10.99 26.25 8.85
N TYR A 353 -11.33 27.41 9.39
CA TYR A 353 -12.58 28.11 9.07
C TYR A 353 -12.47 28.94 7.79
N LYS A 354 -11.27 29.06 7.21
CA LYS A 354 -11.01 29.87 6.01
C LYS A 354 -10.61 29.03 4.81
N ASP A 355 -9.78 27.98 4.98
CA ASP A 355 -9.28 27.15 3.86
C ASP A 355 -8.57 25.88 4.38
N ASN A 356 -9.02 24.68 3.97
CA ASN A 356 -8.41 23.40 4.36
C ASN A 356 -6.96 23.26 3.85
N SER A 357 -6.65 23.86 2.69
CA SER A 357 -5.30 23.87 2.12
C SER A 357 -4.32 24.62 3.03
N VAL A 358 -4.77 25.74 3.62
CA VAL A 358 -3.96 26.56 4.53
C VAL A 358 -3.62 25.79 5.81
N TRP A 359 -4.59 25.06 6.36
CA TRP A 359 -4.38 24.20 7.51
C TRP A 359 -3.33 23.12 7.25
N LYS A 360 -3.46 22.36 6.16
CA LYS A 360 -2.50 21.29 5.81
C LYS A 360 -1.09 21.83 5.57
N ILE A 361 -0.95 22.98 4.90
CA ILE A 361 0.34 23.66 4.71
C ILE A 361 0.99 24.01 6.05
N TRP A 362 0.21 24.57 6.97
CA TRP A 362 0.69 24.92 8.31
C TRP A 362 1.17 23.71 9.08
N LEU A 363 0.31 22.69 9.16
CA LEU A 363 0.53 21.53 10.00
C LEU A 363 1.77 20.77 9.52
N ALA A 364 1.93 20.64 8.20
CA ALA A 364 3.16 20.12 7.61
C ALA A 364 4.40 20.93 8.03
N CYS A 365 4.34 22.27 7.99
CA CYS A 365 5.45 23.13 8.43
C CYS A 365 5.73 23.01 9.94
N ALA A 366 4.68 22.99 10.77
CA ALA A 366 4.79 22.93 12.23
C ALA A 366 5.44 21.61 12.69
N ILE A 367 4.97 20.48 12.16
CA ILE A 367 5.53 19.15 12.45
C ILE A 367 6.97 19.06 11.91
N ALA A 368 7.21 19.56 10.69
CA ALA A 368 8.55 19.51 10.10
C ALA A 368 9.60 20.29 10.89
N TYR A 369 9.24 21.47 11.38
CA TYR A 369 10.11 22.27 12.24
C TYR A 369 10.37 21.60 13.59
N ASP A 370 9.33 21.10 14.24
CA ASP A 370 9.48 20.41 15.53
C ASP A 370 10.39 19.17 15.41
N PHE A 371 10.16 18.35 14.39
CA PHE A 371 10.96 17.16 14.13
C PHE A 371 12.44 17.49 13.85
N GLU A 372 12.70 18.52 13.05
CA GLU A 372 14.05 19.02 12.75
C GLU A 372 14.79 19.51 14.00
N THR A 373 14.11 20.30 14.86
CA THR A 373 14.74 20.81 16.09
C THR A 373 14.93 19.73 17.14
N SER A 374 14.06 18.72 17.19
CA SER A 374 14.17 17.57 18.08
C SER A 374 15.37 16.68 17.72
N ARG A 375 15.59 16.40 16.42
CA ARG A 375 16.77 15.65 15.95
C ARG A 375 18.07 16.36 16.30
N THR A 376 18.14 17.66 16.07
CA THR A 376 19.34 18.46 16.33
C THR A 376 19.72 18.42 17.81
N ARG A 377 18.74 18.47 18.73
CA ARG A 377 18.98 18.36 20.18
C ARG A 377 19.51 16.99 20.60
N ASN A 378 19.07 15.91 19.96
CA ASN A 378 19.50 14.56 20.29
C ASN A 378 20.90 14.22 19.76
N MET A 379 21.40 14.91 18.72
CA MET A 379 22.78 14.73 18.22
C MET A 379 23.84 15.45 19.07
N LEU A 380 23.42 16.39 19.93
CA LEU A 380 24.30 17.19 20.79
C LEU A 380 24.39 16.64 22.22
N LYS A 381 23.65 15.58 22.53
CA LYS A 381 23.76 14.81 23.77
C LYS A 381 24.54 13.54 23.49
#